data_AF-A0A968MPH5-F1
#
_entry.id   AF-A0A968MPH5-F1
#
_cell.length_a   1.000
_cell.length_b   1.000
_cell.length_c   1.000
_cell.angle_alpha   90.00
_cell.angle_beta   90.00
_cell.angle_gamma   90.00
#
_symmetry.space_group_name_H-M   'P 1'
#
loop_
_entity.id
_entity.type
_entity.pdbx_description
1 polymer ?
#
loop_
_entity_poly.entity_id
_entity_poly.type
_entity_poly.pdbx_seq_one_letter_code
_entity_poly.pdbx_strand_id
1 'polypeptide(L)'
;MRSSKIRVLKNSGTKWGQIEIPYYYEGNVLETVSDIEATAYNIENGVIAKSQIEPKAIYDEKVNDYWRVKKFAVPNVKEGTVIEFKYTVRSPYLFNLRDWNFQTSIPVVYSEYTTHMIPFYEYTYILQGKSKFDVFDSHEDRGFEQNFAGIKYRDMIYKFGMKDVPAFNDESFITSANDYLLKLDFQLTKVHSPYGGDQDIISTWPNLCNDLLKEPTFGKYCNSVEKSAKTIVSLPEISSMSKIAQLEYIVNFVKKTYSWNQLNGKYASKTLRSFKRKKQVIVLILICISQAFCGVLE
;
A
#
# COMPACT_ATOMS: atom_id res chain seq x y z
N MET A 1 -17.38 2.03 -2.47
CA MET A 1 -18.02 1.45 -1.26
C MET A 1 -17.47 0.04 -1.07
N ARG A 2 -17.21 -0.38 0.17
CA ARG A 2 -16.87 -1.78 0.50
C ARG A 2 -17.98 -2.38 1.34
N SER A 3 -18.33 -3.63 1.08
CA SER A 3 -19.21 -4.44 1.93
C SER A 3 -18.60 -5.82 2.17
N SER A 4 -18.79 -6.36 3.36
CA SER A 4 -18.30 -7.67 3.77
C SER A 4 -19.37 -8.42 4.54
N LYS A 5 -19.40 -9.75 4.38
CA LYS A 5 -20.26 -10.66 5.14
C LYS A 5 -19.42 -11.80 5.68
N ILE A 6 -19.47 -12.03 6.98
CA ILE A 6 -18.67 -13.04 7.68
C ILE A 6 -19.60 -13.92 8.51
N ARG A 7 -19.43 -15.24 8.44
CA ARG A 7 -20.14 -16.18 9.32
C ARG A 7 -19.18 -16.72 10.37
N VAL A 8 -19.53 -16.55 11.64
CA VAL A 8 -18.77 -17.06 12.77
C VAL A 8 -19.21 -18.50 13.05
N LEU A 9 -18.30 -19.46 12.85
CA LEU A 9 -18.60 -20.89 13.02
C LEU A 9 -18.17 -21.47 14.36
N LYS A 10 -17.28 -20.77 15.08
CA LYS A 10 -16.72 -21.17 16.37
C LYS A 10 -16.51 -19.95 17.25
N ASN A 11 -16.54 -20.11 18.56
CA ASN A 11 -16.23 -19.04 19.52
C ASN A 11 -14.89 -18.32 19.28
N SER A 12 -13.85 -19.00 18.77
CA SER A 12 -12.57 -18.34 18.42
C SER A 12 -12.68 -17.34 17.26
N GLY A 13 -13.76 -17.42 16.47
CA GLY A 13 -14.05 -16.49 15.38
C GLY A 13 -14.73 -15.20 15.80
N THR A 14 -15.11 -15.04 17.07
CA THR A 14 -15.75 -13.79 17.54
C THR A 14 -14.85 -12.57 17.39
N LYS A 15 -13.52 -12.77 17.37
CA LYS A 15 -12.53 -11.72 17.05
C LYS A 15 -12.78 -11.04 15.71
N TRP A 16 -13.41 -11.72 14.74
CA TRP A 16 -13.77 -11.14 13.44
C TRP A 16 -14.88 -10.08 13.52
N GLY A 17 -15.50 -9.91 14.70
CA GLY A 17 -16.38 -8.78 15.00
C GLY A 17 -15.64 -7.50 15.37
N GLN A 18 -14.33 -7.55 15.58
CA GLN A 18 -13.49 -6.35 15.72
C GLN A 18 -13.04 -5.92 14.32
N ILE A 19 -13.53 -4.77 13.85
CA ILE A 19 -13.24 -4.27 12.52
C ILE A 19 -12.30 -3.08 12.63
N GLU A 20 -11.23 -3.14 11.85
CA GLU A 20 -10.24 -2.08 11.72
C GLU A 20 -10.18 -1.61 10.26
N ILE A 21 -10.34 -0.32 10.03
CA ILE A 21 -10.29 0.29 8.70
C ILE A 21 -9.13 1.29 8.68
N PRO A 22 -7.95 0.89 8.18
CA PRO A 22 -6.83 1.80 8.03
C PRO A 22 -7.09 2.78 6.88
N TYR A 23 -6.73 4.03 7.11
CA TYR A 23 -6.82 5.10 6.13
C TYR A 23 -5.64 6.07 6.26
N TYR A 24 -5.20 6.58 5.12
CA TYR A 24 -4.04 7.47 5.06
C TYR A 24 -4.39 8.88 5.52
N TYR A 25 -3.49 9.47 6.32
CA TYR A 25 -3.67 10.76 6.94
C TYR A 25 -2.32 11.49 6.95
N GLU A 26 -2.07 12.36 5.95
CA GLU A 26 -0.84 13.16 5.88
C GLU A 26 -1.13 14.60 5.43
N GLY A 27 -0.75 15.57 6.27
CA GLY A 27 -0.81 17.00 5.90
C GLY A 27 -2.22 17.48 5.54
N ASN A 28 -2.35 18.09 4.34
CA ASN A 28 -3.59 18.72 3.87
C ASN A 28 -4.41 17.82 2.92
N VAL A 29 -3.92 16.63 2.59
CA VAL A 29 -4.55 15.69 1.64
C VAL A 29 -4.73 14.38 2.39
N LEU A 30 -5.97 14.05 2.75
CA LEU A 30 -6.28 12.94 3.64
C LEU A 30 -7.38 12.06 3.06
N GLU A 31 -7.31 10.76 3.38
CA GLU A 31 -8.43 9.88 3.18
C GLU A 31 -9.49 10.11 4.26
N THR A 32 -10.75 9.93 3.89
CA THR A 32 -11.86 9.94 4.85
C THR A 32 -12.58 8.59 4.83
N VAL A 33 -13.00 8.14 6.01
CA VAL A 33 -13.86 6.95 6.16
C VAL A 33 -15.24 7.42 6.60
N SER A 34 -16.26 6.98 5.87
CA SER A 34 -17.66 7.39 6.03
C SER A 34 -18.60 6.21 5.77
N ASP A 35 -19.91 6.43 5.94
CA ASP A 35 -20.98 5.46 5.67
C ASP A 35 -20.76 4.10 6.37
N ILE A 36 -20.20 4.13 7.58
CA ILE A 36 -19.90 2.93 8.35
C ILE A 36 -21.21 2.39 8.94
N GLU A 37 -21.57 1.19 8.52
CA GLU A 37 -22.66 0.41 9.11
C GLU A 37 -22.13 -0.99 9.40
N ALA A 38 -22.51 -1.55 10.55
CA ALA A 38 -22.23 -2.95 10.87
C ALA A 38 -23.33 -3.55 11.73
N THR A 39 -23.72 -4.77 11.41
CA THR A 39 -24.84 -5.49 12.04
C THR A 39 -24.46 -6.94 12.27
N ALA A 40 -24.71 -7.44 13.49
CA ALA A 40 -24.74 -8.85 13.80
C ALA A 40 -26.16 -9.40 13.66
N TYR A 41 -26.27 -10.58 13.06
CA TYR A 41 -27.50 -11.34 12.89
C TYR A 41 -27.36 -12.66 13.64
N ASN A 42 -28.27 -12.89 14.59
CA ASN A 42 -28.35 -14.08 15.42
C ASN A 42 -29.73 -14.72 15.29
N ILE A 43 -29.82 -16.02 15.55
CA ILE A 43 -31.11 -16.71 15.69
C ILE A 43 -31.42 -16.83 17.17
N GLU A 44 -32.53 -16.25 17.61
CA GLU A 44 -33.02 -16.29 18.98
C GLU A 44 -34.48 -16.74 18.95
N ASN A 45 -34.78 -17.88 19.59
CA ASN A 45 -36.11 -18.50 19.58
C ASN A 45 -36.67 -18.72 18.16
N GLY A 46 -35.81 -19.07 17.20
CA GLY A 46 -36.20 -19.30 15.79
C GLY A 46 -36.40 -18.04 14.95
N VAL A 47 -36.18 -16.84 15.51
CA VAL A 47 -36.33 -15.55 14.81
C VAL A 47 -34.97 -14.86 14.69
N ILE A 48 -34.79 -14.07 13.62
CA ILE A 48 -33.56 -13.31 13.40
C ILE A 48 -33.55 -12.08 14.32
N ALA A 49 -32.65 -12.08 15.30
CA ALA A 49 -32.31 -10.92 16.13
C ALA A 49 -31.16 -10.13 15.49
N LYS A 50 -31.33 -8.82 15.33
CA LYS A 50 -30.32 -7.91 14.76
C LYS A 50 -29.70 -7.04 15.85
N SER A 51 -28.39 -6.83 15.79
CA SER A 51 -27.68 -5.92 16.68
C SER A 51 -26.74 -5.04 15.87
N GLN A 52 -27.10 -3.77 15.74
CA GLN A 52 -26.35 -2.80 14.93
C GLN A 52 -25.39 -2.00 15.80
N ILE A 53 -24.24 -1.62 15.24
CA ILE A 53 -23.33 -0.69 15.92
C ILE A 53 -23.97 0.67 16.08
N GLU A 54 -23.69 1.33 17.21
CA GLU A 54 -24.03 2.73 17.37
C GLU A 54 -22.90 3.61 16.82
N PRO A 55 -23.20 4.76 16.18
CA PRO A 55 -22.16 5.66 15.66
C PRO A 55 -21.13 6.09 16.71
N LYS A 56 -21.55 6.23 17.98
CA LYS A 56 -20.69 6.58 19.12
C LYS A 56 -19.68 5.50 19.51
N ALA A 57 -19.91 4.25 19.08
CA ALA A 57 -19.02 3.12 19.32
C ALA A 57 -17.89 3.01 18.28
N ILE A 58 -17.83 3.94 17.32
CA ILE A 58 -16.76 4.02 16.32
C ILE A 58 -15.70 5.00 16.83
N TYR A 59 -14.49 4.53 17.01
CA TYR A 59 -13.36 5.32 17.51
C TYR A 59 -12.26 5.43 16.45
N ASP A 60 -11.47 6.49 16.58
CA ASP A 60 -10.34 6.80 15.71
C ASP A 60 -9.04 6.64 16.50
N GLU A 61 -8.11 5.84 15.99
CA GLU A 61 -6.82 5.61 16.61
C GLU A 61 -5.70 6.13 15.70
N LYS A 62 -4.81 6.97 16.26
CA LYS A 62 -3.58 7.39 15.58
C LYS A 62 -2.54 6.28 15.71
N VAL A 63 -2.17 5.67 14.59
CA VAL A 63 -1.11 4.64 14.55
C VAL A 63 0.27 5.29 14.42
N ASN A 64 0.41 6.25 13.51
CA ASN A 64 1.61 7.07 13.34
C ASN A 64 1.25 8.40 12.68
N ASP A 65 2.24 9.15 12.20
CA ASP A 65 2.02 10.47 11.59
C ASP A 65 1.33 10.42 10.21
N TYR A 66 1.24 9.23 9.59
CA TYR A 66 0.71 9.01 8.24
C TYR A 66 -0.55 8.12 8.22
N TRP A 67 -0.81 7.37 9.29
CA TRP A 67 -1.84 6.36 9.33
C TRP A 67 -2.73 6.49 10.55
N ARG A 68 -4.02 6.40 10.30
CA ARG A 68 -5.07 6.29 11.31
C ARG A 68 -5.91 5.05 11.03
N VAL A 69 -6.62 4.60 12.06
CA VAL A 69 -7.52 3.44 11.96
C VAL A 69 -8.86 3.79 12.58
N LYS A 70 -9.95 3.63 11.81
CA LYS A 70 -11.30 3.55 12.39
C LYS A 70 -11.49 2.16 12.98
N LYS A 71 -11.88 2.07 14.24
CA LYS A 71 -12.09 0.82 14.95
C LYS A 71 -13.49 0.78 15.56
N PHE A 72 -14.10 -0.39 15.51
CA PHE A 72 -15.37 -0.67 16.20
C PHE A 72 -15.52 -2.17 16.43
N ALA A 73 -16.28 -2.53 17.45
CA ALA A 73 -16.68 -3.90 17.72
C ALA A 73 -18.18 -4.06 17.41
N VAL A 74 -18.51 -5.05 16.59
CA VAL A 74 -19.90 -5.40 16.32
C VAL A 74 -20.49 -6.06 17.59
N PRO A 75 -21.64 -5.58 18.11
CA PRO A 75 -22.23 -6.12 19.33
C PRO A 75 -22.79 -7.52 19.11
N ASN A 76 -22.91 -8.29 20.19
CA ASN A 76 -23.58 -9.61 20.22
C ASN A 76 -23.02 -10.63 19.22
N VAL A 77 -21.72 -10.56 18.92
CA VAL A 77 -21.03 -11.58 18.11
C VAL A 77 -20.75 -12.82 18.95
N LYS A 78 -21.32 -13.94 18.53
CA LYS A 78 -21.20 -15.27 19.14
C LYS A 78 -21.06 -16.34 18.06
N GLU A 79 -20.85 -17.58 18.47
CA GLU A 79 -20.90 -18.71 17.55
C GLU A 79 -22.26 -18.76 16.82
N GLY A 80 -22.22 -18.95 15.50
CA GLY A 80 -23.39 -18.93 14.64
C GLY A 80 -23.77 -17.54 14.09
N THR A 81 -23.21 -16.45 14.62
CA THR A 81 -23.49 -15.09 14.14
C THR A 81 -23.09 -14.89 12.69
N VAL A 82 -23.93 -14.19 11.93
CA VAL A 82 -23.53 -13.56 10.66
C VAL A 82 -23.27 -12.08 10.91
N ILE A 83 -22.12 -11.59 10.49
CA ILE A 83 -21.72 -10.20 10.59
C ILE A 83 -21.78 -9.60 9.20
N GLU A 84 -22.46 -8.49 9.04
CA GLU A 84 -22.40 -7.68 7.81
C GLU A 84 -21.90 -6.30 8.15
N PHE A 85 -20.97 -5.77 7.36
CA PHE A 85 -20.54 -4.39 7.49
C PHE A 85 -20.24 -3.77 6.15
N LYS A 86 -20.40 -2.45 6.06
CA LYS A 86 -20.04 -1.65 4.90
C LYS A 86 -19.45 -0.31 5.32
N TYR A 87 -18.66 0.28 4.43
CA TYR A 87 -18.08 1.60 4.60
C TYR A 87 -17.62 2.20 3.26
N THR A 88 -17.36 3.49 3.27
CA THR A 88 -16.79 4.23 2.14
C THR A 88 -15.47 4.86 2.56
N VAL A 89 -14.39 4.55 1.83
CA VAL A 89 -13.15 5.34 1.89
C VAL A 89 -13.13 6.27 0.70
N ARG A 90 -12.95 7.58 0.94
CA ARG A 90 -12.70 8.56 -0.12
C ARG A 90 -11.23 8.93 -0.08
N SER A 91 -10.57 8.77 -1.22
CA SER A 91 -9.14 9.01 -1.37
C SER A 91 -8.89 10.04 -2.46
N PRO A 92 -8.13 11.10 -2.20
CA PRO A 92 -7.73 12.08 -3.23
C PRO A 92 -6.56 11.58 -4.10
N TYR A 93 -5.99 10.40 -3.83
CA TYR A 93 -4.80 9.88 -4.52
C TYR A 93 -5.17 9.13 -5.81
N LEU A 94 -5.11 9.82 -6.94
CA LEU A 94 -5.40 9.22 -8.25
C LEU A 94 -4.31 8.25 -8.74
N PHE A 95 -3.05 8.47 -8.36
CA PHE A 95 -1.93 7.62 -8.77
C PHE A 95 -1.98 6.21 -8.17
N ASN A 96 -2.50 6.10 -6.94
CA ASN A 96 -2.55 4.85 -6.19
C ASN A 96 -4.01 4.50 -5.94
N LEU A 97 -4.67 3.96 -6.97
CA LEU A 97 -5.93 3.25 -6.76
C LEU A 97 -5.70 2.14 -5.73
N ARG A 98 -6.57 2.08 -4.73
CA ARG A 98 -6.44 1.13 -3.62
C ARG A 98 -6.51 -0.30 -4.16
N ASP A 99 -5.58 -1.13 -3.71
CA ASP A 99 -5.52 -2.55 -4.01
C ASP A 99 -6.75 -3.31 -3.48
N TRP A 100 -6.98 -4.49 -4.04
CA TRP A 100 -8.04 -5.39 -3.59
C TRP A 100 -7.53 -6.79 -3.30
N ASN A 101 -7.60 -7.19 -2.03
CA ASN A 101 -7.26 -8.53 -1.59
C ASN A 101 -8.48 -9.44 -1.72
N PHE A 102 -8.41 -10.43 -2.61
CA PHE A 102 -9.44 -11.47 -2.72
C PHE A 102 -9.29 -12.53 -1.64
N GLN A 103 -8.06 -12.75 -1.19
CA GLN A 103 -7.74 -13.70 -0.12
C GLN A 103 -7.59 -12.99 1.22
N THR A 104 -8.03 -13.66 2.28
CA THR A 104 -7.85 -13.22 3.68
C THR A 104 -7.38 -14.39 4.53
N SER A 105 -7.12 -14.18 5.81
CA SER A 105 -6.74 -15.26 6.73
C SER A 105 -7.90 -16.19 7.15
N ILE A 106 -9.11 -15.95 6.64
CA ILE A 106 -10.21 -16.92 6.63
C ILE A 106 -10.60 -17.25 5.18
N PRO A 107 -11.18 -18.43 4.93
CA PRO A 107 -11.65 -18.79 3.59
C PRO A 107 -12.72 -17.81 3.11
N VAL A 108 -12.66 -17.47 1.83
CA VAL A 108 -13.57 -16.51 1.19
C VAL A 108 -14.38 -17.24 0.12
N VAL A 109 -15.68 -17.37 0.36
CA VAL A 109 -16.61 -18.02 -0.59
C VAL A 109 -16.70 -17.23 -1.89
N TYR A 110 -16.79 -15.91 -1.79
CA TYR A 110 -16.84 -15.02 -2.94
C TYR A 110 -16.26 -13.65 -2.58
N SER A 111 -15.42 -13.11 -3.46
CA SER A 111 -14.91 -11.75 -3.37
C SER A 111 -15.02 -11.09 -4.74
N GLU A 112 -15.56 -9.88 -4.76
CA GLU A 112 -15.84 -9.12 -5.97
C GLU A 112 -15.34 -7.70 -5.79
N TYR A 113 -14.73 -7.17 -6.85
CA TYR A 113 -14.29 -5.80 -6.95
C TYR A 113 -14.78 -5.20 -8.25
N THR A 114 -15.51 -4.09 -8.15
CA THR A 114 -16.06 -3.37 -9.30
C THR A 114 -15.46 -1.98 -9.33
N THR A 115 -14.84 -1.61 -10.44
CA THR A 115 -14.32 -0.26 -10.67
C THR A 115 -15.17 0.47 -11.69
N HIS A 116 -15.35 1.77 -11.46
CA HIS A 116 -15.91 2.71 -12.42
C HIS A 116 -14.77 3.66 -12.78
N MET A 117 -14.20 3.48 -13.97
CA MET A 117 -13.02 4.21 -14.41
C MET A 117 -13.45 5.28 -15.41
N ILE A 118 -13.14 6.54 -15.09
CA ILE A 118 -13.34 7.63 -16.05
C ILE A 118 -12.27 7.53 -17.16
N PRO A 119 -12.60 7.86 -18.42
CA PRO A 119 -11.71 7.63 -19.56
C PRO A 119 -10.50 8.57 -19.62
N PHE A 120 -10.39 9.55 -18.71
CA PHE A 120 -9.24 10.45 -18.62
C PHE A 120 -8.03 9.84 -17.92
N TYR A 121 -8.20 8.70 -17.23
CA TYR A 121 -7.14 8.02 -16.51
C TYR A 121 -7.06 6.57 -16.99
N GLU A 122 -5.96 6.24 -17.64
CA GLU A 122 -5.69 4.88 -18.09
C GLU A 122 -4.96 4.13 -16.97
N TYR A 123 -5.53 3.01 -16.54
CA TYR A 123 -4.93 2.13 -15.55
C TYR A 123 -4.66 0.76 -16.16
N THR A 124 -3.49 0.20 -15.87
CA THR A 124 -3.25 -1.23 -15.98
C THR A 124 -3.48 -1.89 -14.64
N TYR A 125 -3.86 -3.17 -14.64
CA TYR A 125 -4.06 -3.95 -13.43
C TYR A 125 -3.20 -5.21 -13.43
N ILE A 126 -2.73 -5.60 -12.26
CA ILE A 126 -1.87 -6.76 -12.05
C ILE A 126 -2.58 -7.70 -11.08
N LEU A 127 -2.87 -8.91 -11.55
CA LEU A 127 -3.38 -9.99 -10.72
C LEU A 127 -2.19 -10.80 -10.17
N GLN A 128 -2.06 -10.83 -8.85
CA GLN A 128 -1.04 -11.61 -8.15
C GLN A 128 -1.64 -12.91 -7.62
N GLY A 129 -0.87 -13.99 -7.62
CA GLY A 129 -1.27 -15.29 -7.01
C GLY A 129 -2.15 -16.18 -7.88
N LYS A 130 -2.61 -15.72 -9.05
CA LYS A 130 -3.36 -16.52 -10.04
C LYS A 130 -3.22 -15.91 -11.44
N SER A 131 -3.43 -16.72 -12.48
CA SER A 131 -3.33 -16.27 -13.88
C SER A 131 -4.59 -15.62 -14.43
N LYS A 132 -5.75 -15.83 -13.80
CA LYS A 132 -7.04 -15.27 -14.24
C LYS A 132 -8.06 -15.17 -13.11
N PHE A 133 -9.05 -14.30 -13.31
CA PHE A 133 -10.24 -14.21 -12.46
C PHE A 133 -11.24 -15.34 -12.78
N ASP A 134 -12.03 -15.73 -11.78
CA ASP A 134 -13.15 -16.66 -12.00
C ASP A 134 -14.37 -15.94 -12.61
N VAL A 135 -14.47 -14.63 -12.38
CA VAL A 135 -15.43 -13.72 -13.00
C VAL A 135 -14.66 -12.49 -13.50
N PHE A 136 -14.78 -12.19 -14.79
CA PHE A 136 -14.29 -10.96 -15.37
C PHE A 136 -15.31 -10.43 -16.38
N ASP A 137 -15.65 -9.15 -16.27
CA ASP A 137 -16.49 -8.44 -17.23
C ASP A 137 -16.00 -6.99 -17.36
N SER A 138 -16.14 -6.42 -18.55
CA SER A 138 -15.80 -5.03 -18.82
C SER A 138 -16.76 -4.43 -19.85
N HIS A 139 -17.38 -3.32 -19.52
CA HIS A 139 -18.30 -2.63 -20.41
C HIS A 139 -18.36 -1.13 -20.10
N GLU A 140 -18.69 -0.34 -21.11
CA GLU A 140 -19.01 1.07 -20.90
C GLU A 140 -20.35 1.22 -20.16
N ASP A 141 -20.42 2.13 -19.21
CA ASP A 141 -21.61 2.39 -18.43
C ASP A 141 -22.77 2.84 -19.33
N ARG A 142 -23.81 2.00 -19.39
CA ARG A 142 -25.03 2.26 -20.16
C ARG A 142 -25.95 3.28 -19.49
N GLY A 143 -25.64 3.69 -18.27
CA GLY A 143 -26.39 4.64 -17.46
C GLY A 143 -26.16 6.10 -17.85
N PHE A 144 -25.81 6.93 -16.88
CA PHE A 144 -25.77 8.39 -17.03
C PHE A 144 -24.49 8.87 -17.71
N GLU A 145 -24.66 9.70 -18.75
CA GLU A 145 -23.58 10.43 -19.39
C GLU A 145 -23.11 11.55 -18.46
N GLN A 146 -21.83 11.55 -18.10
CA GLN A 146 -21.20 12.54 -17.24
C GLN A 146 -20.63 13.69 -18.08
N ASN A 147 -20.47 14.87 -17.47
CA ASN A 147 -19.79 16.01 -18.10
C ASN A 147 -18.63 16.48 -17.23
N PHE A 148 -17.46 16.61 -17.83
CA PHE A 148 -16.30 17.22 -17.20
C PHE A 148 -15.63 18.16 -18.21
N ALA A 149 -15.41 19.41 -17.81
CA ALA A 149 -14.79 20.44 -18.66
C ALA A 149 -15.47 20.60 -20.05
N GLY A 150 -16.78 20.41 -20.13
CA GLY A 150 -17.53 20.47 -21.40
C GLY A 150 -17.49 19.19 -22.23
N ILE A 151 -16.71 18.19 -21.82
CA ILE A 151 -16.61 16.89 -22.49
C ILE A 151 -17.56 15.92 -21.82
N LYS A 152 -18.34 15.26 -22.67
CA LYS A 152 -19.24 14.20 -22.24
C LYS A 152 -18.53 12.86 -22.28
N TYR A 153 -18.72 12.06 -21.25
CA TYR A 153 -18.11 10.74 -21.16
C TYR A 153 -18.98 9.77 -20.37
N ARG A 154 -18.64 8.48 -20.49
CA ARG A 154 -19.19 7.39 -19.68
C ARG A 154 -18.04 6.66 -19.01
N ASP A 155 -18.32 6.07 -17.86
CA ASP A 155 -17.32 5.31 -17.13
C ASP A 155 -17.14 3.95 -17.81
N MET A 156 -15.90 3.45 -17.82
CA MET A 156 -15.64 2.05 -18.10
C MET A 156 -15.78 1.26 -16.81
N ILE A 157 -16.74 0.34 -16.78
CA ILE A 157 -16.99 -0.52 -15.63
C ILE A 157 -16.18 -1.80 -15.82
N TYR A 158 -15.36 -2.15 -14.83
CA TYR A 158 -14.71 -3.45 -14.76
C TYR A 158 -15.19 -4.20 -13.53
N LYS A 159 -15.47 -5.48 -13.71
CA LYS A 159 -15.90 -6.39 -12.66
C LYS A 159 -14.92 -7.54 -12.55
N PHE A 160 -14.33 -7.70 -11.38
CA PHE A 160 -13.38 -8.75 -11.05
C PHE A 160 -13.94 -9.62 -9.92
N GLY A 161 -13.92 -10.94 -10.05
CA GLY A 161 -14.41 -11.84 -9.02
C GLY A 161 -13.63 -13.13 -8.89
N MET A 162 -13.54 -13.60 -7.65
CA MET A 162 -12.91 -14.86 -7.25
C MET A 162 -13.88 -15.68 -6.39
N LYS A 163 -13.89 -16.99 -6.60
CA LYS A 163 -14.73 -17.94 -5.87
C LYS A 163 -13.87 -18.93 -5.09
N ASP A 164 -14.40 -19.38 -3.95
CA ASP A 164 -13.83 -20.47 -3.14
C ASP A 164 -12.32 -20.28 -2.85
N VAL A 165 -11.96 -19.06 -2.44
CA VAL A 165 -10.56 -18.71 -2.16
C VAL A 165 -10.18 -19.26 -0.79
N PRO A 166 -9.11 -20.07 -0.68
CA PRO A 166 -8.69 -20.66 0.59
C PRO A 166 -8.16 -19.58 1.54
N ALA A 167 -8.17 -19.87 2.84
CA ALA A 167 -7.52 -19.01 3.83
C ALA A 167 -6.02 -18.86 3.51
N PHE A 168 -5.51 -17.65 3.69
CA PHE A 168 -4.08 -17.40 3.70
C PHE A 168 -3.49 -17.85 5.03
N ASN A 169 -2.47 -18.71 4.96
CA ASN A 169 -1.68 -19.11 6.12
C ASN A 169 -0.33 -18.39 6.05
N ASP A 170 -0.01 -17.61 7.07
CA ASP A 170 1.29 -16.95 7.19
C ASP A 170 2.34 -18.01 7.56
N GLU A 171 3.09 -18.49 6.57
CA GLU A 171 4.14 -19.49 6.78
C GLU A 171 5.41 -18.83 7.33
N SER A 172 6.06 -19.44 8.33
CA SER A 172 7.17 -18.87 9.10
C SER A 172 8.40 -18.39 8.31
N PHE A 173 8.45 -18.59 6.99
CA PHE A 173 9.59 -18.27 6.13
C PHE A 173 9.26 -17.30 4.98
N ILE A 174 8.07 -16.71 4.93
CA ILE A 174 7.77 -15.70 3.90
C ILE A 174 8.28 -14.32 4.35
N THR A 175 8.95 -13.60 3.45
CA THR A 175 9.50 -12.26 3.71
C THR A 175 8.41 -11.21 3.87
N SER A 176 7.27 -11.39 3.20
CA SER A 176 6.12 -10.51 3.24
C SER A 176 4.89 -11.31 2.81
N ALA A 177 3.89 -11.42 3.68
CA ALA A 177 2.59 -12.02 3.34
C ALA A 177 1.96 -11.36 2.09
N ASN A 178 2.22 -10.07 1.89
CA ASN A 178 1.66 -9.30 0.78
C ASN A 178 2.10 -9.80 -0.60
N ASP A 179 3.24 -10.49 -0.68
CA ASP A 179 3.82 -10.97 -1.94
C ASP A 179 3.15 -12.27 -2.42
N TYR A 180 2.42 -12.93 -1.53
CA TYR A 180 1.79 -14.23 -1.78
C TYR A 180 0.26 -14.19 -1.76
N LEU A 181 -0.33 -13.07 -1.30
CA LEU A 181 -1.78 -12.89 -1.31
C LEU A 181 -2.32 -12.86 -2.75
N LEU A 182 -3.47 -13.51 -2.95
CA LEU A 182 -4.28 -13.30 -4.15
C LEU A 182 -4.91 -11.90 -4.11
N LYS A 183 -4.33 -10.98 -4.89
CA LYS A 183 -4.71 -9.56 -4.89
C LYS A 183 -4.67 -8.94 -6.28
N LEU A 184 -5.38 -7.82 -6.42
CA LEU A 184 -5.42 -6.98 -7.59
C LEU A 184 -4.83 -5.61 -7.27
N ASP A 185 -3.77 -5.26 -7.99
CA ASP A 185 -3.14 -3.95 -7.92
C ASP A 185 -3.45 -3.15 -9.18
N PHE A 186 -3.61 -1.85 -9.05
CA PHE A 186 -3.80 -0.92 -10.17
C PHE A 186 -2.63 0.04 -10.28
N GLN A 187 -2.32 0.40 -11.52
CA GLN A 187 -1.18 1.25 -11.86
C GLN A 187 -1.63 2.25 -12.92
N LEU A 188 -1.58 3.54 -12.60
CA LEU A 188 -1.92 4.60 -13.54
C LEU A 188 -0.85 4.69 -14.63
N THR A 189 -1.17 4.34 -15.87
CA THR A 189 -0.23 4.34 -16.98
C THR A 189 -0.21 5.69 -17.69
N LYS A 190 -1.37 6.31 -17.89
CA LYS A 190 -1.50 7.54 -18.67
C LYS A 190 -2.63 8.43 -18.17
N VAL A 191 -2.46 9.74 -18.31
CA VAL A 191 -3.50 10.74 -18.10
C VAL A 191 -3.80 11.43 -19.43
N HIS A 192 -5.07 11.42 -19.85
CA HIS A 192 -5.55 12.13 -21.01
C HIS A 192 -6.10 13.49 -20.60
N SER A 193 -5.53 14.56 -21.13
CA SER A 193 -6.05 15.90 -20.91
C SER A 193 -7.36 16.09 -21.70
N PRO A 194 -8.42 16.63 -21.08
CA PRO A 194 -9.64 17.01 -21.79
C PRO A 194 -9.37 17.92 -23.01
N TYR A 195 -8.38 18.81 -22.92
CA TYR A 195 -8.07 19.78 -23.97
C TYR A 195 -7.04 19.28 -25.00
N GLY A 196 -6.70 17.99 -24.95
CA GLY A 196 -5.71 17.35 -25.81
C GLY A 196 -4.34 17.21 -25.13
N GLY A 197 -3.60 16.18 -25.58
CA GLY A 197 -2.30 15.78 -25.03
C GLY A 197 -2.43 14.62 -24.04
N ASP A 198 -1.48 13.69 -24.12
CA ASP A 198 -1.33 12.54 -23.23
C ASP A 198 -0.11 12.74 -22.34
N GLN A 199 -0.23 12.40 -21.06
CA GLN A 199 0.89 12.32 -20.14
C GLN A 199 1.08 10.86 -19.71
N ASP A 200 2.16 10.24 -20.17
CA ASP A 200 2.58 8.93 -19.66
C ASP A 200 3.11 9.09 -18.23
N ILE A 201 2.50 8.34 -17.31
CA ILE A 201 2.87 8.33 -15.89
C ILE A 201 3.82 7.17 -15.60
N ILE A 202 3.55 6.00 -16.16
CA ILE A 202 4.43 4.84 -16.06
C ILE A 202 5.19 4.72 -17.37
N SER A 203 6.50 4.99 -17.27
CA SER A 203 7.44 4.80 -18.35
C SER A 203 8.10 3.42 -18.25
N THR A 204 8.94 3.07 -19.23
CA THR A 204 9.71 1.82 -19.20
C THR A 204 10.61 1.74 -17.95
N TRP A 205 10.98 0.54 -17.51
CA TRP A 205 11.87 0.38 -16.35
C TRP A 205 13.15 1.25 -16.42
N PRO A 206 13.84 1.38 -17.58
CA PRO A 206 14.96 2.31 -17.72
C PRO A 206 14.60 3.78 -17.46
N ASN A 207 13.44 4.23 -17.93
CA ASN A 207 12.98 5.60 -17.71
C ASN A 207 12.59 5.83 -16.25
N LEU A 208 11.91 4.89 -15.61
CA LEU A 208 11.63 4.93 -14.17
C LEU A 208 12.91 5.00 -13.34
N CYS A 209 13.92 4.20 -13.67
CA CYS A 209 15.24 4.27 -13.03
C CYS A 209 15.87 5.65 -13.23
N ASN A 210 15.83 6.21 -14.45
CA ASN A 210 16.36 7.53 -14.74
C ASN A 210 15.64 8.64 -13.97
N ASP A 211 14.31 8.58 -13.87
CA ASP A 211 13.52 9.58 -13.15
C ASP A 211 13.77 9.49 -11.64
N LEU A 212 13.85 8.28 -11.11
CA LEU A 212 14.23 8.04 -9.73
C LEU A 212 15.65 8.58 -9.44
N LEU A 213 16.62 8.36 -10.34
CA LEU A 213 17.97 8.91 -10.24
C LEU A 213 18.02 10.46 -10.31
N LYS A 214 17.05 11.09 -10.98
CA LYS A 214 16.93 12.56 -11.04
C LYS A 214 16.23 13.16 -9.84
N GLU A 215 15.53 12.36 -9.03
CA GLU A 215 14.72 12.86 -7.92
C GLU A 215 15.61 13.50 -6.83
N PRO A 216 15.27 14.72 -6.35
CA PRO A 216 16.09 15.49 -5.40
C PRO A 216 16.42 14.77 -4.08
N THR A 217 15.46 14.06 -3.50
CA THR A 217 15.58 13.41 -2.19
C THR A 217 16.05 11.96 -2.28
N PHE A 218 16.29 11.44 -3.49
CA PHE A 218 16.74 10.09 -3.78
C PHE A 218 18.04 10.12 -4.57
N GLY A 219 17.98 10.17 -5.90
CA GLY A 219 19.17 9.95 -6.72
C GLY A 219 20.18 11.10 -6.64
N LYS A 220 19.71 12.35 -6.66
CA LYS A 220 20.57 13.53 -6.42
C LYS A 220 21.12 13.54 -5.00
N TYR A 221 20.36 13.06 -4.03
CA TYR A 221 20.83 12.90 -2.66
C TYR A 221 21.93 11.84 -2.57
N CYS A 222 21.75 10.66 -3.18
CA CYS A 222 22.75 9.60 -3.25
C CYS A 222 24.06 10.10 -3.88
N ASN A 223 23.97 10.81 -5.02
CA ASN A 223 25.13 11.41 -5.67
C ASN A 223 25.87 12.42 -4.76
N SER A 224 25.13 13.17 -3.96
CA SER A 224 25.69 14.15 -3.01
C SER A 224 26.36 13.47 -1.80
N VAL A 225 25.80 12.35 -1.34
CA VAL A 225 26.39 11.49 -0.32
C VAL A 225 27.68 10.86 -0.83
N GLU A 226 27.69 10.33 -2.04
CA GLU A 226 28.87 9.74 -2.67
C GLU A 226 30.02 10.76 -2.82
N LYS A 227 29.72 11.96 -3.32
CA LYS A 227 30.71 13.05 -3.36
C LYS A 227 31.27 13.40 -1.98
N SER A 228 30.43 13.33 -0.94
CA SER A 228 30.87 13.57 0.44
C SER A 228 31.65 12.40 1.02
N ALA A 229 31.34 11.15 0.64
CA ALA A 229 31.99 9.94 1.11
C ALA A 229 33.49 9.97 0.80
N LYS A 230 33.88 10.47 -0.39
CA LYS A 230 35.27 10.72 -0.79
C LYS A 230 36.07 11.59 0.19
N THR A 231 35.40 12.43 0.98
CA THR A 231 36.05 13.29 1.99
C THR A 231 36.03 12.71 3.42
N ILE A 232 35.24 11.67 3.66
CA ILE A 232 35.02 11.08 4.98
C ILE A 232 35.91 9.86 5.19
N VAL A 233 36.15 9.08 4.13
CA VAL A 233 37.07 7.95 4.15
C VAL A 233 38.34 8.36 3.42
N SER A 234 39.39 8.65 4.17
CA SER A 234 40.74 8.70 3.60
C SER A 234 41.13 7.29 3.20
N LEU A 235 41.20 7.07 1.88
CA LEU A 235 41.46 5.80 1.20
C LEU A 235 42.86 5.16 1.32
N PRO A 236 43.95 5.79 1.82
CA PRO A 236 45.29 5.20 1.70
C PRO A 236 45.47 3.83 2.37
N GLU A 237 44.72 3.53 3.43
CA GLU A 237 44.87 2.28 4.19
C GLU A 237 44.14 1.09 3.55
N ILE A 238 43.14 1.33 2.70
CA ILE A 238 42.21 0.30 2.21
C ILE A 238 42.51 -0.10 0.76
N SER A 239 43.21 0.74 0.00
CA SER A 239 43.55 0.51 -1.41
C SER A 239 44.48 -0.69 -1.64
N SER A 240 45.18 -1.16 -0.61
CA SER A 240 46.04 -2.36 -0.66
C SER A 240 45.34 -3.64 -0.22
N MET A 241 44.10 -3.55 0.29
CA MET A 241 43.32 -4.69 0.75
C MET A 241 42.61 -5.41 -0.41
N SER A 242 42.18 -6.67 -0.19
CA SER A 242 41.28 -7.36 -1.12
C SER A 242 39.91 -6.69 -1.16
N LYS A 243 39.18 -6.80 -2.27
CA LYS A 243 37.83 -6.22 -2.42
C LYS A 243 36.86 -6.60 -1.30
N ILE A 244 36.95 -7.85 -0.82
CA ILE A 244 36.12 -8.35 0.28
C ILE A 244 36.50 -7.67 1.60
N ALA A 245 37.79 -7.55 1.92
CA ALA A 245 38.26 -6.87 3.12
C ALA A 245 37.92 -5.36 3.10
N GLN A 246 37.97 -4.73 1.92
CA GLN A 246 37.52 -3.34 1.74
C GLN A 246 36.02 -3.19 2.05
N LEU A 247 35.19 -4.09 1.51
CA LEU A 247 33.75 -4.10 1.76
C LEU A 247 33.44 -4.29 3.25
N GLU A 248 34.09 -5.26 3.91
CA GLU A 248 33.91 -5.52 5.34
C GLU A 248 34.29 -4.30 6.20
N TYR A 249 35.42 -3.66 5.89
CA TYR A 249 35.86 -2.44 6.57
C TYR A 249 34.82 -1.33 6.43
N ILE A 250 34.35 -1.07 5.20
CA ILE A 250 33.33 -0.05 4.92
C ILE A 250 32.03 -0.34 5.67
N VAL A 251 31.53 -1.58 5.59
CA VAL A 251 30.29 -1.97 6.26
C VAL A 251 30.41 -1.79 7.78
N ASN A 252 31.54 -2.18 8.37
CA ASN A 252 31.78 -2.02 9.80
C ASN A 252 31.92 -0.54 10.19
N PHE A 253 32.58 0.28 9.37
CA PHE A 253 32.66 1.72 9.57
C PHE A 253 31.27 2.36 9.56
N VAL A 254 30.41 2.00 8.60
CA VAL A 254 29.05 2.50 8.50
C VAL A 254 28.22 2.07 9.71
N LYS A 255 28.27 0.80 10.09
CA LYS A 255 27.56 0.26 11.28
C LYS A 255 27.99 0.94 12.58
N LYS A 256 29.28 1.26 12.73
CA LYS A 256 29.82 1.95 13.91
C LYS A 256 29.47 3.44 13.93
N THR A 257 29.42 4.07 12.75
CA THR A 257 29.27 5.52 12.63
C THR A 257 27.82 5.96 12.58
N TYR A 258 26.92 5.17 11.98
CA TYR A 258 25.54 5.54 11.71
C TYR A 258 24.54 4.60 12.37
N SER A 259 23.40 5.16 12.80
CA SER A 259 22.29 4.42 13.42
C SER A 259 21.05 4.44 12.53
N TRP A 260 20.32 3.32 12.49
CA TRP A 260 19.05 3.24 11.78
C TRP A 260 17.95 3.93 12.59
N ASN A 261 17.13 4.74 11.93
CA ASN A 261 16.04 5.51 12.54
C ASN A 261 14.69 4.75 12.59
N GLN A 262 14.70 3.42 12.39
CA GLN A 262 13.50 2.56 12.43
C GLN A 262 12.45 2.87 11.35
N LEU A 263 12.75 3.75 10.39
CA LEU A 263 11.87 4.05 9.28
C LEU A 263 12.35 3.33 8.01
N ASN A 264 11.39 2.76 7.29
CA ASN A 264 11.57 2.17 5.98
C ASN A 264 11.07 3.16 4.93
N GLY A 265 11.94 3.56 4.01
CA GLY A 265 11.60 4.51 2.96
C GLY A 265 12.72 4.61 1.93
N LYS A 266 12.36 5.07 0.73
CA LYS A 266 13.32 5.34 -0.33
C LYS A 266 13.88 6.76 -0.26
N TYR A 267 13.05 7.76 0.08
CA TYR A 267 13.43 9.16 0.07
C TYR A 267 14.15 9.61 1.34
N ALA A 268 15.12 10.50 1.19
CA ALA A 268 15.83 11.13 2.30
C ALA A 268 14.92 12.04 3.11
N SER A 269 14.76 11.69 4.39
CA SER A 269 13.99 12.48 5.36
C SER A 269 14.76 13.66 5.95
N LYS A 270 16.08 13.77 5.68
CA LYS A 270 16.96 14.78 6.24
C LYS A 270 17.91 15.33 5.18
N THR A 271 18.29 16.59 5.32
CA THR A 271 19.32 17.22 4.48
C THR A 271 20.70 16.62 4.75
N LEU A 272 21.60 16.68 3.77
CA LEU A 272 22.96 16.15 3.88
C LEU A 272 23.73 16.74 5.09
N ARG A 273 23.50 18.02 5.40
CA ARG A 273 24.10 18.69 6.57
C ARG A 273 23.61 18.11 7.89
N SER A 274 22.29 17.88 7.99
CA SER A 274 21.68 17.26 9.16
C SER A 274 22.13 15.80 9.31
N PHE A 275 22.25 15.08 8.19
CA PHE A 275 22.78 13.72 8.13
C PHE A 275 24.22 13.64 8.69
N LYS A 276 25.14 14.49 8.21
CA LYS A 276 26.53 14.54 8.70
C LYS A 276 26.63 14.78 10.22
N ARG A 277 25.72 15.61 10.77
CA ARG A 277 25.70 15.96 12.19
C ARG A 277 25.05 14.87 13.07
N LYS A 278 23.88 14.37 12.66
CA LYS A 278 23.06 13.47 13.50
C LYS A 278 23.42 12.00 13.36
N LYS A 279 24.09 11.61 12.26
CA LYS A 279 24.50 10.22 11.99
C LYS A 279 23.36 9.19 12.13
N GLN A 280 22.16 9.57 11.69
CA GLN A 280 20.95 8.74 11.67
C GLN A 280 20.38 8.64 10.27
N VAL A 281 19.94 7.44 9.86
CA VAL A 281 19.54 7.12 8.48
C VAL A 281 18.43 6.08 8.40
N ILE A 282 17.72 6.05 7.27
CA ILE A 282 16.81 4.95 6.87
C ILE A 282 17.58 3.82 6.18
N VAL A 283 17.00 2.62 6.12
CA VAL A 283 17.65 1.41 5.56
C VAL A 283 18.19 1.63 4.16
N LEU A 284 17.41 2.22 3.26
CA LEU A 284 17.77 2.30 1.86
C LEU A 284 18.96 3.25 1.61
N ILE A 285 19.09 4.29 2.44
CA ILE A 285 20.24 5.21 2.40
C ILE A 285 21.51 4.53 2.94
N LEU A 286 21.41 3.62 3.92
CA LEU A 286 22.57 2.83 4.36
C LEU A 286 23.16 1.99 3.22
N ILE A 287 22.28 1.42 2.37
CA ILE A 287 22.69 0.66 1.19
C ILE A 287 23.42 1.58 0.21
N CYS A 288 22.85 2.75 -0.10
CA CYS A 288 23.49 3.73 -0.98
C CYS A 288 24.84 4.24 -0.44
N ILE A 289 24.96 4.43 0.88
CA ILE A 289 26.23 4.82 1.52
C ILE A 289 27.28 3.72 1.33
N SER A 290 26.92 2.46 1.58
CA SER A 290 27.84 1.32 1.40
C SER A 290 28.29 1.19 -0.06
N GLN A 291 27.37 1.33 -1.01
CA GLN A 291 27.66 1.29 -2.44
C GLN A 291 28.54 2.47 -2.88
N ALA A 292 28.27 3.67 -2.38
CA ALA A 292 29.06 4.86 -2.67
C ALA A 292 30.52 4.71 -2.20
N PHE A 293 30.76 4.08 -1.04
CA PHE A 293 32.12 3.80 -0.59
C PHE A 293 32.82 2.71 -1.41
N CYS A 294 32.08 1.73 -1.95
CA CYS A 294 32.63 0.71 -2.83
C CYS A 294 32.98 1.24 -4.23
N GLY A 295 32.14 2.10 -4.82
CA GLY A 295 32.39 2.68 -6.15
C GLY A 295 33.54 3.72 -6.18
N VAL A 296 34.01 4.18 -5.01
CA VAL A 296 35.19 5.04 -4.88
C VAL A 296 36.50 4.24 -4.94
N LEU A 297 36.42 2.90 -4.82
CA LEU A 297 37.55 1.98 -4.83
C LEU A 297 37.78 1.32 -6.21
N GLU A 298 36.97 1.66 -7.22
CA GLU A 298 37.17 1.31 -8.63
C GLU A 298 37.83 2.47 -9.40
#